data_AF-A0A7R6XUG2-F1
#
_entry.id   AF-A0A7R6XUG2-F1
#
_cell.length_a   1.000
_cell.length_b   1.000
_cell.length_c   1.000
_cell.angle_alpha   90.00
_cell.angle_beta   90.00
_cell.angle_gamma   90.00
#
_symmetry.space_group_name_H-M   'P 1'
#
loop_
_entity.id
_entity.type
_entity.pdbx_description
1 polymer ?
#
loop_
_entity_poly.entity_id
_entity_poly.type
_entity_poly.pdbx_seq_one_letter_code
_entity_poly.pdbx_strand_id
1 'polypeptide(L)' 'MKSDFAAARLHLERAGHYLRGDDETSQTTITALDLLIEAIAVAQYSRHSADVVEFPMPTRRKISYQA' A
#
# COMPACT_ATOMS: atom_id res chain seq x y z
N MET A 1 -4.33 17.31 -3.38
CA MET A 1 -3.01 16.73 -3.77
C MET A 1 -2.86 15.41 -3.03
N LYS A 2 -2.53 14.31 -3.71
CA LYS A 2 -2.24 13.02 -3.04
C LYS A 2 -0.75 12.96 -2.75
N SER A 3 -0.37 12.39 -1.61
CA SER A 3 1.03 12.16 -1.28
C SER A 3 1.64 11.11 -2.21
N ASP A 4 2.87 11.35 -2.66
CA ASP A 4 3.65 10.35 -3.41
C ASP A 4 4.43 9.47 -2.43
N PHE A 5 3.78 8.40 -1.98
CA PHE A 5 4.38 7.45 -1.04
C PHE A 5 5.55 6.67 -1.64
N ALA A 6 5.56 6.45 -2.96
CA ALA A 6 6.66 5.75 -3.63
C ALA A 6 7.93 6.60 -3.62
N ALA A 7 7.82 7.89 -3.97
CA ALA A 7 8.94 8.82 -3.88
C ALA A 7 9.43 8.98 -2.44
N ALA A 8 8.52 9.16 -1.48
CA ALA A 8 8.89 9.32 -0.07
C ALA A 8 9.68 8.10 0.45
N ARG A 9 9.21 6.88 0.16
CA ARG A 9 9.89 5.64 0.55
C ARG A 9 11.29 5.55 -0.07
N LEU A 10 11.44 5.83 -1.36
CA LEU A 10 12.73 5.83 -2.05
C LEU A 10 13.74 6.80 -1.39
N HIS A 11 13.28 7.98 -0.98
CA HIS A 11 14.15 8.96 -0.34
C HIS A 11 14.57 8.55 1.07
N LEU A 12 13.68 7.91 1.85
CA LEU A 12 14.01 7.39 3.18
C LEU A 12 15.00 6.22 3.10
N GLU A 13 14.80 5.28 2.17
CA GLU A 13 15.73 4.17 1.91
C GLU A 13 17.13 4.69 1.54
N ARG A 14 17.20 5.75 0.72
CA ARG A 14 18.46 6.43 0.38
C ARG A 14 19.09 7.12 1.58
N ALA A 15 18.32 7.78 2.43
CA ALA A 15 18.83 8.41 3.65
C ALA A 15 19.45 7.36 4.58
N GLY A 16 18.78 6.22 4.78
CA GLY A 16 19.30 5.11 5.58
C GLY A 16 20.59 4.52 5.01
N HIS A 17 20.72 4.46 3.68
CA HIS A 17 21.97 4.03 3.03
C HIS A 17 23.17 4.92 3.39
N TYR A 18 22.97 6.23 3.55
CA TYR A 18 24.04 7.16 3.93
C TYR A 18 24.35 7.19 5.42
N LEU A 19 23.45 6.67 6.27
CA LEU A 19 23.56 6.70 7.73
C LEU A 19 24.14 5.42 8.34
N ARG A 20 24.95 4.66 7.59
CA ARG A 20 25.56 3.40 8.07
C ARG A 20 26.74 3.60 9.04
N GLY A 21 26.77 4.71 9.75
CA GLY A 21 27.77 4.95 10.78
C GLY A 21 27.54 4.05 12.00
N ASP A 22 28.61 3.76 12.73
CA ASP A 22 28.56 3.01 13.99
C ASP A 22 28.27 3.93 15.20
N ASP A 23 28.01 5.22 14.97
CA ASP A 23 27.64 6.16 16.02
C ASP A 23 26.17 6.01 16.43
N GLU A 24 25.87 6.40 17.68
CA GLU A 24 24.53 6.30 18.26
C GLU A 24 23.47 7.08 17.45
N THR A 25 23.85 8.20 16.84
CA THR A 25 22.93 9.02 16.06
C THR A 25 22.55 8.30 14.77
N SER A 26 23.52 7.71 14.07
CA SER A 26 23.30 6.87 12.90
C SER A 26 22.36 5.69 13.21
N GLN A 27 22.64 4.93 14.27
CA GLN A 27 21.82 3.79 14.68
C GLN A 27 20.39 4.19 15.06
N THR A 28 20.25 5.26 15.85
CA THR A 28 18.94 5.79 16.26
C THR A 28 18.15 6.29 15.06
N THR A 29 18.81 6.98 14.13
CA THR A 29 18.16 7.52 12.93
C THR A 29 17.72 6.41 11.98
N ILE A 30 18.55 5.38 11.76
CA ILE A 30 18.16 4.20 10.98
C ILE A 30 16.90 3.55 11.58
N THR A 31 16.87 3.35 12.90
CA THR A 31 15.70 2.78 13.58
C THR A 31 14.44 3.63 13.35
N ALA A 32 14.55 4.95 13.40
CA ALA A 32 13.43 5.84 13.09
C ALA A 32 13.00 5.79 11.61
N LEU A 33 13.96 5.69 10.69
CA LEU A 33 13.68 5.54 9.26
C LEU A 33 12.91 4.26 8.95
N ASP A 34 13.25 3.15 9.60
CA ASP A 34 12.54 1.87 9.42
C ASP A 34 11.05 2.00 9.78
N LEU A 35 10.74 2.65 10.91
CA LEU A 35 9.35 2.90 11.34
C LEU A 35 8.59 3.78 10.33
N LEU A 36 9.25 4.79 9.76
CA LEU A 36 8.64 5.66 8.75
C LEU A 36 8.40 4.93 7.44
N ILE A 37 9.35 4.11 6.99
CA ILE A 37 9.23 3.29 5.78
C ILE A 37 8.06 2.32 5.92
N GLU A 38 7.92 1.67 7.09
CA GLU A 38 6.80 0.79 7.39
C GLU A 38 5.46 1.52 7.33
N ALA A 39 5.33 2.67 8.01
CA ALA A 39 4.10 3.46 8.00
C ALA A 39 3.70 3.90 6.59
N ILE A 40 4.67 4.31 5.77
CA ILE A 40 4.45 4.70 4.37
C ILE A 40 4.06 3.50 3.52
N ALA A 41 4.69 2.34 3.71
CA ALA A 41 4.31 1.12 2.99
C ALA A 41 2.86 0.73 3.32
N VAL A 42 2.46 0.79 4.59
CA VAL A 42 1.07 0.58 5.00
C VAL A 42 0.15 1.57 4.29
N ALA A 43 0.47 2.86 4.26
CA ALA A 43 -0.35 3.85 3.58
C ALA A 43 -0.42 3.63 2.06
N GLN A 44 0.69 3.23 1.43
CA GLN A 44 0.78 2.97 -0.01
C GLN A 44 -0.05 1.77 -0.46
N TYR A 45 -0.01 0.69 0.33
CA TYR A 45 -0.65 -0.59 -0.02
C TYR A 45 -1.98 -0.81 0.71
N SER A 46 -2.39 0.12 1.58
CA SER A 46 -3.74 0.10 2.14
C SER A 46 -4.74 0.14 1.01
N ARG A 47 -5.50 -0.96 0.90
CA ARG A 47 -6.56 -1.12 -0.10
C ARG A 47 -7.54 0.03 0.10
N HIS A 48 -7.63 0.89 -0.91
CA HIS A 48 -8.73 1.85 -0.97
C HIS A 48 -10.03 1.05 -0.99
N SER A 49 -11.07 1.52 -0.30
CA SER A 49 -12.40 0.89 -0.35
C SER A 49 -12.81 0.76 -1.82
N ALA A 50 -12.67 -0.44 -2.36
CA ALA A 50 -13.02 -0.73 -3.74
C ALA A 50 -14.50 -1.04 -3.77
N ASP A 51 -15.21 -0.41 -4.69
CA ASP A 51 -16.63 -0.69 -4.87
C ASP A 51 -16.78 -2.14 -5.37
N VAL A 52 -17.50 -2.95 -4.62
CA VAL A 52 -17.71 -4.36 -4.97
C VAL A 52 -18.82 -4.41 -6.00
N VAL A 53 -18.47 -4.63 -7.26
CA VAL A 53 -19.46 -4.78 -8.33
C VAL A 53 -20.00 -6.21 -8.31
N GLU A 54 -21.32 -6.36 -8.14
CA GLU A 54 -21.99 -7.66 -8.20
C GLU A 54 -21.90 -8.26 -9.62
N PHE A 55 -21.61 -9.56 -9.69
CA PHE A 55 -21.55 -10.27 -10.96
C PHE A 55 -22.98 -10.40 -11.55
N PRO A 56 -23.21 -10.03 -12.82
CA PRO A 56 -24.53 -10.12 -13.41
C PRO A 56 -25.00 -11.58 -13.48
N MET A 57 -25.99 -11.91 -12.67
CA MET A 57 -26.66 -13.22 -12.70
C MET A 57 -27.48 -13.33 -14.00
N PRO A 58 -27.32 -14.41 -14.79
CA PRO A 58 -28.15 -14.62 -15.97
C PRO A 58 -29.62 -14.78 -15.53
N THR A 59 -30.50 -13.92 -16.06
CA THR A 59 -31.94 -14.01 -15.84
C THR A 59 -32.42 -15.39 -16.28
N ARG A 60 -32.94 -16.18 -15.33
CA ARG A 60 -33.49 -17.52 -15.55
C ARG A 60 -34.54 -17.46 -16.66
N ARG A 61 -34.20 -17.90 -17.88
CA ARG A 61 -35.16 -18.05 -18.97
C ARG A 61 -36.25 -19.01 -18.51
N LYS A 62 -37.47 -18.51 -18.31
CA LYS A 62 -38.65 -19.35 -18.08
C LYS A 62 -38.92 -20.10 -19.39
N ILE A 63 -38.50 -21.35 -19.45
CA ILE A 63 -38.92 -22.26 -20.52
C ILE A 63 -40.36 -22.66 -20.17
N SER A 64 -41.33 -22.00 -20.80
CA SER A 64 -42.71 -22.43 -20.78
C SER A 64 -42.85 -23.63 -21.73
N TYR A 65 -43.06 -24.82 -21.17
CA TYR A 65 -43.59 -25.95 -21.92
C TYR A 65 -45.10 -25.76 -22.09
N GLN A 66 -45.57 -25.63 -23.34
CA GLN A 66 -46.98 -25.81 -23.66
C GLN A 66 -47.26 -27.31 -23.79
N ALA A 67 -48.26 -27.77 -23.04
CA ALA A 67 -48.85 -29.11 -23.13
C ALA A 67 -50.04 -29.10 -24.09
#